data_AF-A0A834L032-F1
#
_entry.id   AF-A0A834L032-F1
#
_cell.length_a   1.000
_cell.length_b   1.000
_cell.length_c   1.000
_cell.angle_alpha   90.00
_cell.angle_beta   90.00
_cell.angle_gamma   90.00
#
_symmetry.space_group_name_H-M   'P 1'
#
loop_
_entity.id
_entity.type
_entity.pdbx_description
1 polymer ?
#
loop_
_entity_poly.entity_id
_entity_poly.type
_entity_poly.pdbx_seq_one_letter_code
_entity_poly.pdbx_strand_id
1 'polypeptide(L)'
;MNPGSDMWQLILPLSIDIIMSIGAYFFTLNLIPRLKDLFVKANLYGIDMNKRNSLKIPEALGVVTGCIFLVTMFLFIPVPFTDYIFKNENFPHNEFVEFLAALLSICCMLLLGFADDVLDLRWRHKLLLPTIATLPLLMVYYVNFNSTLIIVPKPLRVWLGYSVDLWIFYYVYMGMLAVFCTNAINILAGINGLEVAQSLIIAISIVIFNIIELSGDLWKAHRFSLYFILPYIATSLALLKYNW
;
A
#
# COMPACT_ATOMS: atom_id res chain seq x y z
N MET A 1 -22.77 25.51 3.54
CA MET A 1 -21.43 24.91 3.37
C MET A 1 -20.60 25.87 2.57
N ASN A 2 -19.41 26.24 3.06
CA ASN A 2 -18.61 27.31 2.48
C ASN A 2 -17.61 26.66 1.51
N PRO A 3 -17.70 26.87 0.19
CA PRO A 3 -16.87 26.16 -0.80
C PRO A 3 -15.36 26.35 -0.57
N GLY A 4 -14.96 27.42 0.12
CA GLY A 4 -13.58 27.63 0.54
C GLY A 4 -13.07 26.64 1.60
N SER A 5 -13.91 26.16 2.54
CA SER A 5 -13.47 25.24 3.61
C SER A 5 -13.11 23.87 3.07
N ASP A 6 -13.88 23.38 2.11
CA ASP A 6 -13.74 22.01 1.60
C ASP A 6 -12.50 21.90 0.70
N MET A 7 -12.17 22.97 -0.03
CA MET A 7 -10.95 23.07 -0.83
C MET A 7 -9.69 23.03 0.05
N TRP A 8 -9.67 23.75 1.18
CA TRP A 8 -8.53 23.71 2.11
C TRP A 8 -8.37 22.34 2.78
N GLN A 9 -9.48 21.68 3.12
CA GLN A 9 -9.48 20.32 3.66
C GLN A 9 -8.98 19.26 2.66
N LEU A 10 -9.09 19.53 1.36
CA LEU A 10 -8.54 18.67 0.31
C LEU A 10 -7.05 18.95 0.06
N ILE A 11 -6.71 20.20 -0.20
CA ILE A 11 -5.38 20.60 -0.70
C ILE A 11 -4.31 20.48 0.38
N LEU A 12 -4.60 20.90 1.62
CA LEU A 12 -3.57 21.00 2.65
C LEU A 12 -2.99 19.63 3.04
N PRO A 13 -3.80 18.60 3.35
CA PRO A 13 -3.24 17.28 3.66
C PRO A 13 -2.48 16.68 2.49
N LEU A 14 -2.98 16.80 1.26
CA LEU A 14 -2.29 16.28 0.07
C LEU A 14 -0.95 16.99 -0.19
N SER A 15 -0.90 18.30 0.04
CA SER A 15 0.35 19.08 -0.12
C SER A 15 1.41 18.66 0.89
N ILE A 16 1.00 18.45 2.15
CA ILE A 16 1.89 17.96 3.20
C ILE A 16 2.36 16.54 2.88
N ASP A 17 1.45 15.67 2.42
CA ASP A 17 1.78 14.30 2.02
C ASP A 17 2.81 14.26 0.87
N ILE A 18 2.67 15.12 -0.14
CA ILE A 18 3.65 15.27 -1.21
C ILE A 18 5.02 15.69 -0.66
N ILE A 19 5.06 16.68 0.23
CA ILE A 19 6.32 17.15 0.83
C ILE A 19 6.98 16.04 1.65
N MET A 20 6.20 15.33 2.47
CA MET A 20 6.67 14.21 3.27
C MET A 20 7.15 13.05 2.39
N SER A 21 6.44 12.76 1.30
CA SER A 21 6.82 11.75 0.30
C SER A 21 8.15 12.10 -0.37
N ILE A 22 8.36 13.35 -0.78
CA ILE A 22 9.65 13.81 -1.33
C ILE A 22 10.77 13.62 -0.29
N GLY A 23 10.52 14.00 0.97
CA GLY A 23 11.46 13.76 2.07
C GLY A 23 11.78 12.27 2.26
N ALA A 24 10.76 11.41 2.22
CA ALA A 24 10.88 9.96 2.34
C ALA A 24 11.71 9.35 1.19
N TYR A 25 11.55 9.84 -0.04
CA TYR A 25 12.37 9.43 -1.19
C TYR A 25 13.86 9.71 -0.94
N PHE A 26 14.21 10.95 -0.59
CA PHE A 26 15.60 11.32 -0.34
C PHE A 26 16.18 10.60 0.88
N PHE A 27 15.39 10.41 1.93
CA PHE A 27 15.83 9.67 3.10
C PHE A 27 16.12 8.20 2.75
N THR A 28 15.21 7.54 2.03
CA THR A 28 15.36 6.15 1.57
C THR A 28 16.58 6.01 0.66
N LEU A 29 16.78 6.94 -0.27
CA LEU A 29 17.96 6.95 -1.14
C LEU A 29 19.28 6.97 -0.36
N ASN A 30 19.37 7.77 0.70
CA ASN A 30 20.58 7.84 1.51
C ASN A 30 20.74 6.63 2.44
N LEU A 31 19.64 6.00 2.85
CA LEU A 31 19.64 4.94 3.83
C LEU A 31 20.01 3.57 3.25
N ILE A 32 19.47 3.20 2.08
CA ILE A 32 19.74 1.91 1.42
C ILE A 32 21.24 1.58 1.34
N PRO A 33 22.14 2.45 0.81
CA PRO A 33 23.55 2.13 0.70
C PRO A 33 24.27 2.02 2.05
N ARG A 34 23.73 2.64 3.12
CA ARG A 34 24.30 2.53 4.47
C ARG A 34 23.91 1.23 5.16
N LEU A 35 22.76 0.66 4.82
CA LEU A 35 22.27 -0.59 5.41
C LEU A 35 22.72 -1.83 4.63
N LYS A 36 23.08 -1.71 3.34
CA LYS A 36 23.44 -2.85 2.49
C LYS A 36 24.42 -3.85 3.14
N ASP A 37 25.46 -3.34 3.82
CA ASP A 37 26.51 -4.18 4.39
C ASP A 37 26.01 -4.95 5.63
N LEU A 38 25.00 -4.42 6.33
CA LEU A 38 24.36 -5.09 7.46
C LEU A 38 23.53 -6.29 6.99
N PHE A 39 22.80 -6.15 5.88
CA PHE A 39 22.04 -7.25 5.27
C PHE A 39 22.97 -8.38 4.83
N VAL A 40 24.06 -8.04 4.15
CA VAL A 40 25.07 -9.04 3.76
C VAL A 40 25.70 -9.72 4.98
N LYS A 41 26.01 -8.97 6.05
CA LYS A 41 26.52 -9.53 7.32
C LYS A 41 25.51 -10.45 8.02
N ALA A 42 24.22 -10.18 7.87
CA ALA A 42 23.14 -11.01 8.40
C ALA A 42 22.81 -12.23 7.53
N ASN A 43 23.60 -12.51 6.49
CA ASN A 43 23.33 -13.54 5.47
C ASN A 43 22.02 -13.32 4.69
N LEU A 44 21.53 -12.09 4.63
CA LEU A 44 20.40 -11.70 3.77
C LEU A 44 20.95 -11.18 2.45
N TYR A 45 21.41 -12.10 1.61
CA TYR A 45 21.97 -11.78 0.30
C TYR A 45 21.68 -12.89 -0.71
N GLY A 46 21.63 -12.48 -1.98
CA GLY A 46 21.48 -13.35 -3.15
C GLY A 46 22.64 -13.19 -4.12
N ILE A 47 22.64 -14.04 -5.14
CA ILE A 47 23.52 -13.93 -6.32
C ILE A 47 22.62 -13.67 -7.53
N ASP A 48 22.99 -12.71 -8.37
CA ASP A 48 22.27 -12.45 -9.61
C ASP A 48 22.43 -13.63 -10.58
N MET A 49 21.40 -14.46 -10.68
CA MET A 49 21.39 -15.68 -11.50
C MET A 49 21.51 -15.40 -13.01
N ASN A 50 21.24 -14.16 -13.45
CA ASN A 50 21.30 -13.74 -14.85
C ASN A 50 22.65 -13.13 -15.23
N LYS A 51 23.59 -13.00 -14.28
CA LYS A 51 24.94 -12.49 -14.52
C LYS A 51 25.98 -13.56 -14.20
N ARG A 52 27.09 -13.56 -14.95
CA ARG A 52 28.21 -14.50 -14.73
C ARG A 52 28.99 -14.23 -13.43
N ASN A 53 28.70 -13.13 -12.75
CA ASN A 53 29.43 -12.71 -11.56
C ASN A 53 28.74 -13.21 -10.30
N SER A 54 29.51 -13.78 -9.36
CA SER A 54 29.02 -14.29 -8.08
C SER A 54 29.07 -13.24 -6.95
N LEU A 55 28.86 -11.96 -7.28
CA LEU A 55 28.80 -10.91 -6.26
C LEU A 55 27.55 -11.09 -5.41
N LYS A 56 27.72 -10.97 -4.08
CA LYS A 56 26.63 -10.98 -3.12
C LYS A 56 25.88 -9.65 -3.18
N ILE A 57 24.58 -9.72 -3.45
CA ILE A 57 23.69 -8.56 -3.51
C ILE A 57 22.75 -8.65 -2.29
N PRO A 58 22.60 -7.58 -1.48
CA PRO A 58 21.67 -7.60 -0.35
C PRO A 58 20.24 -7.89 -0.81
N GLU A 59 19.59 -8.84 -0.13
CA GLU A 59 18.18 -9.19 -0.33
C GLU A 59 17.28 -8.49 0.70
N ALA A 60 15.96 -8.65 0.56
CA ALA A 60 14.96 -8.11 1.49
C ALA A 60 15.00 -6.58 1.72
N LEU A 61 15.63 -5.80 0.83
CA LEU A 61 15.70 -4.33 0.95
C LEU A 61 14.34 -3.63 0.88
N GLY A 62 13.29 -4.33 0.42
CA GLY A 62 11.90 -3.87 0.53
C GLY A 62 11.46 -3.58 1.97
N VAL A 63 12.05 -4.24 2.97
CA VAL A 63 11.78 -3.93 4.39
C VAL A 63 12.23 -2.53 4.76
N VAL A 64 13.34 -2.04 4.17
CA VAL A 64 13.86 -0.69 4.46
C VAL A 64 12.88 0.35 3.92
N THR A 65 12.47 0.21 2.67
CA THR A 65 11.57 1.17 2.03
C THR A 65 10.18 1.15 2.66
N GLY A 66 9.68 -0.04 2.99
CA GLY A 66 8.41 -0.19 3.69
C GLY A 66 8.44 0.35 5.13
N CYS A 67 9.57 0.24 5.85
CA CYS A 67 9.73 0.91 7.16
C CYS A 67 9.71 2.44 7.02
N ILE A 68 10.36 3.01 6.01
CA ILE A 68 10.29 4.46 5.76
C ILE A 68 8.88 4.88 5.39
N PHE A 69 8.17 4.07 4.58
CA PHE A 69 6.76 4.27 4.29
C PHE A 69 5.92 4.33 5.57
N LEU A 70 6.06 3.35 6.47
CA LEU A 70 5.30 3.31 7.74
C LEU A 70 5.63 4.51 8.63
N VAL A 71 6.91 4.87 8.79
CA VAL A 71 7.32 6.05 9.56
C VAL A 71 6.72 7.33 8.98
N THR A 72 6.76 7.48 7.66
CA THR A 72 6.15 8.62 6.96
C THR A 72 4.66 8.69 7.23
N MET A 73 3.96 7.56 7.12
CA MET A 73 2.54 7.48 7.38
C MET A 73 2.17 7.74 8.84
N PHE A 74 2.94 7.24 9.80
CA PHE A 74 2.71 7.51 11.23
C PHE A 74 2.85 8.98 11.56
N LEU A 75 3.84 9.66 10.98
CA LEU A 75 3.99 11.11 11.10
C LEU A 75 2.85 11.87 10.38
N PHE A 76 2.28 11.28 9.33
CA PHE A 76 1.19 11.87 8.55
C PHE A 76 -0.19 11.68 9.19
N ILE A 77 -0.39 10.68 10.07
CA ILE A 77 -1.67 10.41 10.76
C ILE A 77 -2.39 11.69 11.25
N PRO A 78 -1.78 12.60 12.03
CA PRO A 78 -2.52 13.76 12.54
C PRO A 78 -2.93 14.75 11.45
N VAL A 79 -2.29 14.74 10.27
CA VAL A 79 -2.44 15.78 9.25
C VAL A 79 -3.86 15.84 8.67
N PRO A 80 -4.47 14.75 8.16
CA PRO A 80 -5.87 14.78 7.69
C PRO A 80 -6.88 15.18 8.78
N PHE A 81 -6.53 14.99 10.05
CA PHE A 81 -7.42 15.23 11.20
C PHE A 81 -7.13 16.55 11.95
N THR A 82 -6.20 17.36 11.44
CA THR A 82 -5.70 18.58 12.09
C THR A 82 -6.83 19.51 12.55
N ASP A 83 -7.79 19.78 11.66
CA ASP A 83 -8.94 20.64 11.96
C ASP A 83 -9.78 20.12 13.13
N TYR A 84 -10.00 18.81 13.19
CA TYR A 84 -10.80 18.17 14.23
C TYR A 84 -10.07 18.16 15.58
N ILE A 85 -8.75 17.94 15.55
CA ILE A 85 -7.90 17.96 16.74
C ILE A 85 -7.86 19.36 17.35
N PHE A 86 -7.70 20.41 16.53
CA PHE A 86 -7.62 21.78 17.05
C PHE A 86 -8.98 22.37 17.45
N LYS A 87 -10.07 21.98 16.78
CA LYS A 87 -11.42 22.47 17.08
C LYS A 87 -12.09 21.71 18.23
N ASN A 88 -11.59 20.53 18.62
CA ASN A 88 -12.14 19.69 19.70
C ASN A 88 -13.65 19.36 19.56
N GLU A 89 -14.18 19.35 18.35
CA GLU A 89 -15.59 19.04 18.06
C GLU A 89 -15.70 17.89 17.05
N ASN A 90 -16.51 16.88 17.37
CA ASN A 90 -16.94 15.77 16.50
C ASN A 90 -15.81 15.12 15.68
N PHE A 91 -14.88 14.45 16.36
CA PHE A 91 -13.78 13.74 15.71
C PHE A 91 -14.28 12.61 14.78
N PRO A 92 -13.79 12.52 13.53
CA PRO A 92 -14.22 11.51 12.56
C PRO A 92 -13.58 10.15 12.84
N HIS A 93 -14.17 9.42 13.79
CA HIS A 93 -13.63 8.13 14.23
C HIS A 93 -13.62 7.06 13.12
N ASN A 94 -14.58 7.07 12.21
CA ASN A 94 -14.68 6.06 11.15
C ASN A 94 -13.48 6.16 10.18
N GLU A 95 -13.21 7.37 9.68
CA GLU A 95 -12.07 7.65 8.79
C GLU A 95 -10.73 7.41 9.49
N PHE A 96 -10.63 7.71 10.78
CA PHE A 96 -9.43 7.43 11.55
C PHE A 96 -9.18 5.93 11.72
N VAL A 97 -10.23 5.15 12.00
CA VAL A 97 -10.15 3.69 12.12
C VAL A 97 -9.81 3.04 10.78
N GLU A 98 -10.34 3.54 9.66
CA GLU A 98 -9.95 3.11 8.31
C GLU A 98 -8.46 3.32 8.06
N PHE A 99 -7.94 4.50 8.41
CA PHE A 99 -6.54 4.84 8.25
C PHE A 99 -5.63 3.90 9.07
N LEU A 100 -5.96 3.69 10.34
CA LEU A 100 -5.20 2.80 11.23
C LEU A 100 -5.27 1.34 10.81
N ALA A 101 -6.43 0.84 10.36
CA ALA A 101 -6.58 -0.54 9.92
C ALA A 101 -5.84 -0.82 8.61
N ALA A 102 -5.81 0.14 7.69
CA ALA A 102 -4.99 0.05 6.49
C ALA A 102 -3.49 -0.04 6.87
N LEU A 103 -3.01 0.83 7.77
CA LEU A 103 -1.62 0.79 8.24
C LEU A 103 -1.28 -0.49 9.00
N LEU A 104 -2.19 -0.98 9.84
CA LEU A 104 -1.99 -2.25 10.55
C LEU A 104 -1.87 -3.40 9.56
N SER A 105 -2.73 -3.45 8.55
CA SER A 105 -2.69 -4.50 7.51
C SER A 105 -1.39 -4.43 6.70
N ILE A 106 -0.95 -3.23 6.31
CA ILE A 106 0.31 -3.04 5.58
C ILE A 106 1.52 -3.40 6.45
N CYS A 107 1.53 -2.99 7.73
CA CYS A 107 2.59 -3.32 8.68
C CYS A 107 2.70 -4.83 8.90
N CYS A 108 1.56 -5.51 9.09
CA CYS A 108 1.52 -6.97 9.17
C CYS A 108 2.07 -7.62 7.88
N MET A 109 1.66 -7.15 6.70
CA MET A 109 2.18 -7.68 5.44
C MET A 109 3.68 -7.46 5.25
N LEU A 110 4.20 -6.30 5.65
CA LEU A 110 5.63 -6.00 5.61
C LEU A 110 6.42 -6.92 6.53
N LEU A 111 5.96 -7.09 7.77
CA LEU A 111 6.59 -7.99 8.73
C LEU A 111 6.58 -9.44 8.23
N LEU A 112 5.45 -9.89 7.70
CA LEU A 112 5.29 -11.25 7.18
C LEU A 112 6.10 -11.49 5.91
N GLY A 113 6.20 -10.50 5.02
CA GLY A 113 7.07 -10.55 3.85
C GLY A 113 8.54 -10.67 4.26
N PHE A 114 8.99 -9.84 5.20
CA PHE A 114 10.34 -9.96 5.74
C PHE A 114 10.58 -11.29 6.46
N ALA A 115 9.60 -11.79 7.22
CA ALA A 115 9.70 -13.09 7.87
C ALA A 115 9.77 -14.24 6.84
N ASP A 116 9.06 -14.15 5.71
CA ASP A 116 9.18 -15.10 4.60
C ASP A 116 10.58 -15.09 3.99
N ASP A 117 11.15 -13.90 3.76
CA ASP A 117 12.52 -13.75 3.25
C ASP A 117 13.59 -14.34 4.20
N VAL A 118 13.37 -14.23 5.52
CA VAL A 118 14.32 -14.74 6.54
C VAL A 118 14.15 -16.23 6.81
N LEU A 119 12.92 -16.73 6.80
CA LEU A 119 12.59 -18.10 7.24
C LEU A 119 12.36 -19.09 6.10
N ASP A 120 12.30 -18.62 4.85
CA ASP A 120 11.96 -19.40 3.65
C ASP A 120 10.72 -20.28 3.86
N LEU A 121 9.56 -19.63 4.05
CA LEU A 121 8.35 -20.34 4.44
C LEU A 121 7.80 -21.18 3.28
N ARG A 122 7.24 -22.34 3.63
CA ARG A 122 6.54 -23.22 2.66
C ARG A 122 5.38 -22.47 1.99
N TRP A 123 5.12 -22.78 0.71
CA TRP A 123 4.07 -22.19 -0.13
C TRP A 123 2.69 -22.06 0.55
N ARG A 124 2.29 -23.02 1.39
CA ARG A 124 1.02 -22.97 2.14
C ARG A 124 0.90 -21.74 3.04
N HIS A 125 2.01 -21.32 3.67
CA HIS A 125 2.02 -20.15 4.53
C HIS A 125 2.01 -18.86 3.70
N LYS A 126 2.58 -18.89 2.48
CA LYS A 126 2.51 -17.76 1.53
C LYS A 126 1.07 -17.46 1.07
N LEU A 127 0.16 -18.43 1.18
CA LEU A 127 -1.28 -18.22 0.98
C LEU A 127 -2.00 -17.80 2.26
N LEU A 128 -1.68 -18.43 3.40
CA LEU A 128 -2.38 -18.17 4.67
C LEU A 128 -2.02 -16.82 5.29
N LEU A 129 -0.75 -16.42 5.29
CA LEU A 129 -0.28 -15.24 5.99
C LEU A 129 -0.90 -13.93 5.44
N PRO A 130 -1.03 -13.74 4.11
CA PRO A 130 -1.75 -12.58 3.58
C PRO A 130 -3.25 -12.56 3.95
N THR A 131 -3.91 -13.73 4.05
CA THR A 131 -5.31 -13.75 4.50
C THR A 131 -5.46 -13.27 5.95
N ILE A 132 -4.54 -13.64 6.84
CA ILE A 132 -4.58 -13.21 8.24
C ILE A 132 -4.26 -11.71 8.35
N ALA A 133 -3.29 -11.23 7.59
CA ALA A 133 -2.88 -9.82 7.61
C ALA A 133 -3.97 -8.87 7.10
N THR A 134 -4.95 -9.36 6.33
CA THR A 134 -6.06 -8.54 5.81
C THR A 134 -7.29 -8.53 6.70
N LEU A 135 -7.34 -9.35 7.75
CA LEU A 135 -8.45 -9.36 8.72
C LEU A 135 -8.78 -7.98 9.31
N PRO A 136 -7.80 -7.12 9.68
CA PRO A 136 -8.12 -5.77 10.18
C PRO A 136 -8.89 -4.94 9.15
N LEU A 137 -8.49 -4.98 7.88
CA LEU A 137 -9.17 -4.29 6.80
C LEU A 137 -10.60 -4.83 6.59
N LEU A 138 -10.77 -6.15 6.61
CA LEU A 138 -12.09 -6.78 6.49
C LEU A 138 -13.03 -6.39 7.63
N MET A 139 -12.52 -6.30 8.87
CA MET A 139 -13.31 -5.91 10.03
C MET A 139 -13.75 -4.44 9.95
N VAL A 140 -12.87 -3.54 9.52
CA VAL A 140 -13.27 -2.13 9.33
C VAL A 140 -14.25 -1.99 8.17
N TYR A 141 -14.07 -2.74 7.09
CA TYR A 141 -15.05 -2.76 6.00
C TYR A 141 -16.44 -3.19 6.50
N TYR A 142 -16.49 -4.25 7.31
CA TYR A 142 -17.74 -4.76 7.89
C TYR A 142 -18.42 -3.73 8.80
N VAL A 143 -17.66 -3.01 9.62
CA VAL A 143 -18.23 -2.03 10.57
C VAL A 143 -18.67 -0.74 9.88
N ASN A 144 -17.88 -0.23 8.92
CA ASN A 144 -18.10 1.10 8.36
C ASN A 144 -18.98 1.10 7.10
N PHE A 145 -18.86 0.09 6.23
CA PHE A 145 -19.52 0.09 4.91
C PHE A 145 -20.53 -1.04 4.75
N ASN A 146 -20.11 -2.28 5.04
CA ASN A 146 -20.90 -3.51 4.92
C ASN A 146 -21.67 -3.68 3.57
N SER A 147 -21.16 -3.12 2.47
CA SER A 147 -21.85 -3.14 1.17
C SER A 147 -21.40 -4.32 0.30
N THR A 148 -22.06 -5.47 0.42
CA THR A 148 -21.72 -6.68 -0.35
C THR A 148 -22.30 -6.71 -1.77
N LEU A 149 -23.00 -5.65 -2.18
CA LEU A 149 -23.58 -5.50 -3.52
C LEU A 149 -22.51 -5.08 -4.53
N ILE A 150 -22.34 -5.87 -5.60
CA ILE A 150 -21.44 -5.55 -6.71
C ILE A 150 -22.22 -5.18 -7.98
N ILE A 151 -21.65 -4.28 -8.79
CA ILE A 151 -22.15 -4.00 -10.13
C ILE A 151 -21.51 -5.02 -11.09
N VAL A 152 -22.35 -5.75 -11.83
CA VAL A 152 -21.89 -6.80 -12.73
C VAL A 152 -21.24 -6.18 -13.98
N PRO A 153 -20.06 -6.65 -14.42
CA PRO A 153 -19.43 -6.22 -15.68
C PRO A 153 -20.33 -6.49 -16.89
N LYS A 154 -20.32 -5.59 -17.88
CA LYS A 154 -21.26 -5.62 -19.03
C LYS A 154 -21.45 -7.00 -19.70
N PRO A 155 -20.39 -7.80 -19.97
CA PRO A 155 -20.54 -9.11 -20.60
C PRO A 155 -21.35 -10.12 -19.78
N LEU A 156 -21.31 -10.01 -18.44
CA LEU A 156 -21.94 -10.96 -17.52
C LEU A 156 -23.37 -10.56 -17.11
N ARG A 157 -23.80 -9.34 -17.44
CA ARG A 157 -25.11 -8.81 -17.05
C ARG A 157 -26.29 -9.62 -17.59
N VAL A 158 -26.11 -10.31 -18.72
CA VAL A 158 -27.15 -11.15 -19.32
C VAL A 158 -27.54 -12.31 -18.40
N TRP A 159 -26.59 -12.85 -17.63
CA TRP A 159 -26.83 -14.01 -16.76
C TRP A 159 -27.09 -13.62 -15.31
N LEU A 160 -26.45 -12.55 -14.84
CA LEU A 160 -26.40 -12.19 -13.42
C LEU A 160 -27.20 -10.91 -13.09
N GLY A 161 -27.77 -10.23 -14.09
CA GLY A 161 -28.46 -8.95 -13.90
C GLY A 161 -27.51 -7.76 -13.75
N TYR A 162 -28.05 -6.60 -13.35
CA TYR A 162 -27.26 -5.37 -13.22
C TYR A 162 -26.34 -5.39 -11.99
N SER A 163 -26.85 -5.88 -10.86
CA SER A 163 -26.15 -5.97 -9.58
C SER A 163 -26.45 -7.28 -8.88
N VAL A 164 -25.46 -7.81 -8.16
CA VAL A 164 -25.57 -9.05 -7.39
C VAL A 164 -25.05 -8.81 -6.00
N ASP A 165 -25.80 -9.27 -5.00
CA ASP A 165 -25.32 -9.33 -3.62
C ASP A 165 -24.56 -10.64 -3.40
N LEU A 166 -23.28 -10.53 -3.07
CA LEU A 166 -22.40 -11.67 -2.88
C LEU A 166 -22.38 -12.20 -1.43
N TRP A 167 -23.02 -11.50 -0.48
CA TRP A 167 -23.02 -11.88 0.93
C TRP A 167 -21.58 -12.15 1.44
N ILE A 168 -21.36 -13.26 2.15
CA ILE A 168 -20.07 -13.66 2.69
C ILE A 168 -18.99 -13.83 1.61
N PHE A 169 -19.37 -14.14 0.36
CA PHE A 169 -18.41 -14.30 -0.73
C PHE A 169 -17.72 -13.00 -1.10
N TYR A 170 -18.31 -11.83 -0.79
CA TYR A 170 -17.63 -10.55 -0.95
C TYR A 170 -16.41 -10.41 -0.02
N TYR A 171 -16.56 -10.86 1.24
CA TYR A 171 -15.46 -10.87 2.22
C TYR A 171 -14.37 -11.86 1.84
N VAL A 172 -14.76 -13.05 1.35
CA VAL A 172 -13.81 -14.03 0.81
C VAL A 172 -13.05 -13.43 -0.37
N TYR A 173 -13.74 -12.74 -1.29
CA TYR A 173 -13.12 -12.02 -2.40
C TYR A 173 -12.11 -10.97 -1.93
N MET A 174 -12.46 -10.13 -0.95
CA MET A 174 -11.53 -9.11 -0.42
C MET A 174 -10.26 -9.73 0.18
N GLY A 175 -10.40 -10.81 0.95
CA GLY A 175 -9.25 -11.54 1.51
C GLY A 175 -8.38 -12.16 0.40
N MET A 176 -9.03 -12.79 -0.59
CA MET A 176 -8.33 -13.39 -1.74
C MET A 176 -7.66 -12.36 -2.65
N LEU A 177 -8.19 -11.13 -2.73
CA LEU A 177 -7.60 -10.06 -3.52
C LEU A 177 -6.20 -9.71 -3.00
N ALA A 178 -6.02 -9.63 -1.68
CA ALA A 178 -4.72 -9.36 -1.09
C ALA A 178 -3.72 -10.52 -1.27
N VAL A 179 -4.18 -11.77 -1.16
CA VAL A 179 -3.40 -12.96 -1.48
C VAL A 179 -2.96 -12.92 -2.95
N PHE A 180 -3.89 -12.61 -3.85
CA PHE A 180 -3.61 -12.51 -5.28
C PHE A 180 -2.59 -11.42 -5.57
N CYS A 181 -2.80 -10.18 -5.10
CA CYS A 181 -1.89 -9.06 -5.39
C CYS A 181 -0.46 -9.32 -4.93
N THR A 182 -0.28 -9.87 -3.73
CA THR A 182 1.06 -10.17 -3.18
C THR A 182 1.76 -11.30 -3.93
N ASN A 183 1.04 -12.38 -4.24
CA ASN A 183 1.61 -13.51 -4.97
C ASN A 183 1.81 -13.20 -6.47
N ALA A 184 0.93 -12.42 -7.10
CA ALA A 184 1.01 -12.09 -8.53
C ALA A 184 2.29 -11.31 -8.87
N ILE A 185 2.66 -10.34 -8.03
CA ILE A 185 3.92 -9.60 -8.19
C ILE A 185 5.11 -10.53 -7.91
N ASN A 186 5.02 -11.36 -6.86
CA ASN A 186 6.12 -12.26 -6.48
C ASN A 186 6.42 -13.36 -7.51
N ILE A 187 5.42 -13.83 -8.27
CA ILE A 187 5.66 -14.80 -9.37
C ILE A 187 6.14 -14.13 -10.65
N LEU A 188 5.85 -12.84 -10.84
CA LEU A 188 6.32 -12.04 -11.97
C LEU A 188 7.60 -11.29 -11.58
N ALA A 189 8.64 -12.05 -11.26
CA ALA A 189 9.89 -11.59 -10.66
C ALA A 189 11.11 -12.26 -11.31
N GLY A 190 12.32 -11.87 -10.90
CA GLY A 190 13.56 -12.55 -11.28
C GLY A 190 14.37 -11.87 -12.38
N ILE A 191 14.02 -10.65 -12.76
CA ILE A 191 14.82 -9.76 -13.61
C ILE A 191 15.00 -8.44 -12.86
N ASN A 192 16.22 -7.92 -12.84
CA ASN A 192 16.56 -6.68 -12.13
C ASN A 192 15.56 -5.55 -12.43
N GLY A 193 14.97 -4.99 -11.37
CA GLY A 193 14.03 -3.87 -11.47
C GLY A 193 12.57 -4.25 -11.75
N LEU A 194 12.26 -5.50 -12.14
CA LEU A 194 10.92 -5.86 -12.65
C LEU A 194 9.82 -5.75 -11.59
N GLU A 195 10.08 -6.23 -10.37
CA GLU A 195 9.14 -6.25 -9.25
C GLU A 195 8.76 -4.83 -8.81
N VAL A 196 9.78 -3.96 -8.69
CA VAL A 196 9.58 -2.58 -8.25
C VAL A 196 8.99 -1.73 -9.39
N ALA A 197 9.45 -1.92 -10.63
CA ALA A 197 8.96 -1.15 -11.77
C ALA A 197 7.49 -1.44 -12.09
N GLN A 198 7.07 -2.71 -12.13
CA GLN A 198 5.67 -3.04 -12.39
C GLN A 198 4.75 -2.45 -11.30
N SER A 199 5.19 -2.49 -10.05
CA SER A 199 4.42 -1.97 -8.92
C SER A 199 4.31 -0.44 -8.96
N LEU A 200 5.37 0.24 -9.40
CA LEU A 200 5.36 1.68 -9.65
C LEU A 200 4.43 2.07 -10.80
N ILE A 201 4.40 1.32 -11.90
CA ILE A 201 3.46 1.56 -13.01
C ILE A 201 2.02 1.45 -12.54
N ILE A 202 1.71 0.41 -11.75
CA ILE A 202 0.37 0.23 -11.13
C ILE A 202 0.05 1.43 -10.23
N ALA A 203 0.95 1.79 -9.32
CA ALA A 203 0.74 2.90 -8.39
C ALA A 203 0.53 4.24 -9.10
N ILE A 204 1.35 4.56 -10.11
CA ILE A 204 1.21 5.78 -10.92
C ILE A 204 -0.14 5.79 -11.64
N SER A 205 -0.58 4.64 -12.17
CA SER A 205 -1.90 4.52 -12.82
C SER A 205 -3.03 4.81 -11.83
N ILE A 206 -2.93 4.31 -10.59
CA ILE A 206 -3.92 4.60 -9.54
C ILE A 206 -3.87 6.09 -9.14
N VAL A 207 -2.70 6.72 -9.06
CA VAL A 207 -2.60 8.17 -8.82
C VAL A 207 -3.30 8.97 -9.90
N ILE A 208 -3.04 8.66 -11.18
CA ILE A 208 -3.70 9.34 -12.30
C ILE A 208 -5.21 9.17 -12.21
N PHE A 209 -5.69 7.95 -11.97
CA PHE A 209 -7.12 7.67 -11.80
C PHE A 209 -7.72 8.46 -10.63
N ASN A 210 -7.07 8.44 -9.45
CA ASN A 210 -7.53 9.18 -8.28
C ASN A 210 -7.59 10.68 -8.53
N ILE A 211 -6.59 11.27 -9.20
CA ILE A 211 -6.57 12.71 -9.52
C ILE A 211 -7.75 13.08 -10.43
N ILE A 212 -8.09 12.24 -11.42
CA ILE A 212 -9.24 12.47 -12.30
C ILE A 212 -10.54 12.45 -11.48
N GLU A 213 -10.69 11.46 -10.61
CA GLU A 213 -11.91 11.25 -9.80
C GLU A 213 -11.99 12.13 -8.54
N LEU A 214 -10.98 12.96 -8.24
CA LEU A 214 -11.05 13.95 -7.16
C LEU A 214 -12.16 15.00 -7.38
N SER A 215 -12.60 15.19 -8.62
CA SER A 215 -13.73 16.06 -8.95
C SER A 215 -15.10 15.36 -8.93
N GLY A 216 -15.11 14.03 -8.72
CA GLY A 216 -16.31 13.20 -8.70
C GLY A 216 -16.98 13.04 -7.32
N ASP A 217 -18.06 12.26 -7.29
CA ASP A 217 -18.88 12.05 -6.10
C ASP A 217 -18.14 11.34 -4.95
N LEU A 218 -17.14 10.52 -5.29
CA LEU A 218 -16.38 9.69 -4.35
C LEU A 218 -15.00 10.30 -3.99
N TRP A 219 -14.83 11.61 -4.13
CA TRP A 219 -13.55 12.30 -3.93
C TRP A 219 -12.85 11.97 -2.60
N LYS A 220 -13.61 11.71 -1.51
CA LYS A 220 -13.03 11.33 -0.20
C LYS A 220 -12.26 10.01 -0.26
N ALA A 221 -12.77 9.02 -1.01
CA ALA A 221 -12.13 7.71 -1.17
C ALA A 221 -10.86 7.82 -2.02
N HIS A 222 -10.90 8.61 -3.10
CA HIS A 222 -9.73 8.88 -3.93
C HIS A 222 -8.65 9.67 -3.19
N ARG A 223 -9.06 10.64 -2.36
CA ARG A 223 -8.16 11.35 -1.45
C ARG A 223 -7.51 10.41 -0.43
N PHE A 224 -8.30 9.53 0.20
CA PHE A 224 -7.78 8.53 1.12
C PHE A 224 -6.77 7.61 0.43
N SER A 225 -7.06 7.15 -0.79
CA SER A 225 -6.13 6.33 -1.58
C SER A 225 -4.83 7.07 -1.91
N LEU A 226 -4.88 8.36 -2.26
CA LEU A 226 -3.69 9.17 -2.53
C LEU A 226 -2.75 9.26 -1.32
N TYR A 227 -3.28 9.38 -0.10
CA TYR A 227 -2.46 9.42 1.12
C TYR A 227 -1.53 8.22 1.29
N PHE A 228 -1.93 7.04 0.81
CA PHE A 228 -1.08 5.84 0.89
C PHE A 228 -0.19 5.70 -0.34
N ILE A 229 -0.67 6.08 -1.51
CA ILE A 229 0.04 5.79 -2.76
C ILE A 229 1.20 6.76 -3.01
N LEU A 230 1.10 8.02 -2.58
CA LEU A 230 2.17 8.99 -2.78
C LEU A 230 3.45 8.62 -2.00
N PRO A 231 3.41 8.29 -0.69
CA PRO A 231 4.59 7.81 0.03
C PRO A 231 5.09 6.46 -0.49
N TYR A 232 4.17 5.59 -0.95
CA TYR A 232 4.52 4.30 -1.56
C TYR A 232 5.35 4.49 -2.84
N ILE A 233 4.93 5.37 -3.75
CA ILE A 233 5.68 5.69 -4.98
C ILE A 233 7.04 6.27 -4.62
N ALA A 234 7.08 7.23 -3.70
CA ALA A 234 8.33 7.88 -3.32
C ALA A 234 9.36 6.89 -2.76
N THR A 235 8.97 6.05 -1.81
CA THR A 235 9.88 5.04 -1.24
C THR A 235 10.25 3.95 -2.23
N SER A 236 9.33 3.55 -3.12
CA SER A 236 9.59 2.54 -4.16
C SER A 236 10.49 3.07 -5.28
N LEU A 237 10.38 4.33 -5.68
CA LEU A 237 11.31 4.97 -6.63
C LEU A 237 12.74 4.99 -6.10
N ALA A 238 12.92 5.21 -4.80
CA ALA A 238 14.23 5.15 -4.17
C ALA A 238 14.81 3.73 -4.22
N LEU A 239 13.99 2.70 -4.02
CA LEU A 239 14.40 1.30 -4.17
C LEU A 239 14.78 0.98 -5.61
N LEU A 240 13.95 1.38 -6.57
CA LEU A 240 14.16 1.13 -8.00
C LEU A 240 15.53 1.61 -8.44
N LYS A 241 15.98 2.79 -7.97
CA LYS A 241 17.31 3.33 -8.31
C LYS A 241 18.47 2.37 -7.99
N TYR A 242 18.35 1.57 -6.93
CA TYR A 242 19.38 0.58 -6.54
C TYR A 242 19.11 -0.81 -7.09
N ASN A 243 17.91 -1.07 -7.60
CA ASN A 243 17.46 -2.38 -8.08
C ASN A 243 17.46 -2.49 -9.62
N TRP A 244 17.54 -1.36 -10.33
CA TRP A 244 17.65 -1.25 -11.79
C TRP A 244 19.09 -1.49 -12.29
#